data_AF-R7UXK7-F1
#
_entry.id   AF-R7UXK7-F1
#
_cell.length_a   1.000
_cell.length_b   1.000
_cell.length_c   1.000
_cell.angle_alpha   90.00
_cell.angle_beta   90.00
_cell.angle_gamma   90.00
#
_symmetry.space_group_name_H-M   'P 1'
#
loop_
_entity.id
_entity.type
_entity.pdbx_description
1 polymer ?
#
loop_
_entity_poly.entity_id
_entity_poly.type
_entity_poly.pdbx_seq_one_letter_code
_entity_poly.pdbx_strand_id
1 'polypeptide(L)'
;MRKQGIGDAEWLRRLRAYAQGNFHFSVGQRPPKNSKWAKHVVNIDKCPRKSGLSRDVFGRALTCTCGYHPVEAPQRTPSVTRPVPNQERTTIIIQERRKNYFNVKPLAPNLKACRRYFSSKFFLWMPRRKWQIPLYCTNCSKKSLTAKGLYNRLRTVIDVDCFYFIGAEYLECRTCRKCYISWSKEVMDQLDLGHAMQFPATLTHRGACDSKVVTLLRARTLGNSSTALHHNIEELHSEAWLRRTLLYLTDCETHSRSIARFAQPLIYQPPLPFPGLPNYRRLMSGYVADVYRRLTELKAQVTSTYGSILKLDSTKKIIKKMAGKFAGSASWVANVGNERGEVLMSVLTASEGQGLKAMAQGLVKRYRDADEAPPSAIYVDRDCCCLAEDRQLLISAIFAPWQSTIRLDIWHFIRRFSVGCSTDSHALILVSCVILNVL
;
A
#
# COMPACT_ATOMS: atom_id res chain seq x y z
N MET A 1 44.08 -28.72 -14.06
CA MET A 1 44.83 -28.09 -12.94
C MET A 1 44.15 -28.42 -11.60
N ARG A 2 44.81 -29.13 -10.67
CA ARG A 2 44.29 -29.35 -9.32
C ARG A 2 44.47 -28.04 -8.52
N LYS A 3 43.38 -27.45 -8.02
CA LYS A 3 43.43 -26.21 -7.21
C LYS A 3 44.24 -26.49 -5.94
N GLN A 4 45.42 -25.88 -5.81
CA GLN A 4 46.14 -25.87 -4.53
C GLN A 4 45.26 -25.16 -3.48
N GLY A 5 45.06 -25.82 -2.34
CA GLY A 5 44.28 -25.26 -1.23
C GLY A 5 45.01 -24.07 -0.60
N ILE A 6 44.26 -23.08 -0.13
CA ILE A 6 44.79 -21.93 0.60
C ILE A 6 45.44 -22.42 1.90
N GLY A 7 46.69 -22.02 2.16
CA GLY A 7 47.43 -22.39 3.36
C GLY A 7 46.88 -21.78 4.65
N ASP A 8 47.16 -22.42 5.79
CA ASP A 8 46.59 -22.08 7.10
C ASP A 8 46.91 -20.64 7.55
N ALA A 9 48.11 -20.12 7.26
CA ALA A 9 48.51 -18.75 7.60
C ALA A 9 47.67 -17.69 6.85
N GLU A 10 47.32 -17.98 5.60
CA GLU A 10 46.48 -17.09 4.78
C GLU A 10 45.03 -17.13 5.25
N TRP A 11 44.52 -18.30 5.66
CA TRP A 11 43.20 -18.40 6.30
C TRP A 11 43.10 -17.60 7.59
N LEU A 12 44.11 -17.67 8.47
CA LEU A 12 44.13 -16.90 9.71
C LEU A 12 44.16 -15.38 9.45
N ARG A 13 44.92 -14.94 8.44
CA ARG A 13 44.97 -13.54 8.01
C ARG A 13 43.61 -13.05 7.54
N ARG A 14 42.94 -13.83 6.68
CA ARG A 14 41.59 -13.50 6.17
C ARG A 14 40.54 -13.48 7.27
N LEU A 15 40.60 -14.40 8.23
CA LEU A 15 39.67 -14.44 9.36
C LEU A 15 39.83 -13.23 10.30
N ARG A 16 41.07 -12.78 10.56
CA ARG A 16 41.32 -11.54 11.32
C ARG A 16 40.81 -10.31 10.58
N ALA A 17 41.10 -10.19 9.29
CA ALA A 17 40.59 -9.09 8.47
C ALA A 17 39.05 -9.10 8.37
N TYR A 18 38.44 -10.29 8.31
CA TYR A 18 36.98 -10.47 8.31
C TYR A 18 36.33 -10.07 9.63
N ALA A 19 36.96 -10.40 10.76
CA ALA A 19 36.48 -9.98 12.09
C ALA A 19 36.52 -8.46 12.27
N GLN A 20 37.55 -7.80 11.71
CA GLN A 20 37.74 -6.35 11.78
C GLN A 20 36.91 -5.56 10.74
N GLY A 21 36.13 -6.23 9.89
CA GLY A 21 35.33 -5.58 8.83
C GLY A 21 36.14 -5.16 7.59
N ASN A 22 37.45 -5.42 7.56
CA ASN A 22 38.38 -5.04 6.49
C ASN A 22 38.37 -6.01 5.29
N PHE A 23 37.62 -7.12 5.38
CA PHE A 23 37.54 -8.14 4.34
C PHE A 23 36.13 -8.74 4.30
N HIS A 24 35.62 -9.06 3.11
CA HIS A 24 34.31 -9.68 2.89
C HIS A 24 34.44 -10.87 1.94
N PHE A 25 33.85 -12.02 2.28
CA PHE A 25 33.86 -13.19 1.40
C PHE A 25 32.86 -13.03 0.25
N SER A 26 33.34 -12.97 -1.00
CA SER A 26 32.48 -12.99 -2.20
C SER A 26 32.05 -14.42 -2.60
N VAL A 27 31.17 -14.53 -3.60
CA VAL A 27 30.61 -15.82 -4.08
C VAL A 27 31.75 -16.75 -4.52
N GLY A 28 31.88 -17.90 -3.86
CA GLY A 28 32.94 -18.89 -4.12
C GLY A 28 34.22 -18.75 -3.29
N GLN A 29 34.36 -17.70 -2.46
CA GLN A 29 35.52 -17.49 -1.58
C GLN A 29 35.30 -17.97 -0.14
N ARG A 30 34.05 -18.27 0.24
CA ARG A 30 33.71 -18.75 1.59
C ARG A 30 34.22 -20.19 1.76
N PRO A 31 34.83 -20.56 2.90
CA PRO A 31 35.32 -21.91 3.11
C PRO A 31 34.19 -22.93 2.95
N PRO A 32 34.45 -24.12 2.38
CA PRO A 32 33.47 -25.19 2.28
C PRO A 32 32.86 -25.49 3.65
N LYS A 33 31.55 -25.81 3.70
CA LYS A 33 30.82 -26.03 4.97
C LYS A 33 31.46 -27.10 5.87
N ASN A 34 32.20 -28.04 5.28
CA ASN A 34 32.85 -29.15 5.99
C ASN A 34 34.29 -28.84 6.42
N SER A 35 34.80 -27.63 6.14
CA SER A 35 36.16 -27.21 6.51
C SER A 35 36.23 -26.69 7.95
N LYS A 36 37.39 -26.90 8.61
CA LYS A 36 37.69 -26.30 9.93
C LYS A 36 37.46 -24.78 9.93
N TRP A 37 37.73 -24.09 8.82
CA TRP A 37 37.59 -22.63 8.69
C TRP A 37 36.14 -22.15 8.69
N ALA A 38 35.18 -22.96 8.25
CA ALA A 38 33.77 -22.57 8.28
C ALA A 38 33.25 -22.36 9.71
N LYS A 39 33.74 -23.14 10.68
CA LYS A 39 33.41 -22.98 12.10
C LYS A 39 33.90 -21.63 12.65
N HIS A 40 35.10 -21.20 12.25
CA HIS A 40 35.66 -19.91 12.65
C HIS A 40 34.88 -18.72 12.06
N VAL A 41 34.43 -18.79 10.81
CA VAL A 41 33.58 -17.75 10.20
C VAL A 41 32.25 -17.64 10.96
N VAL A 42 31.61 -18.77 11.29
CA VAL A 42 30.36 -18.77 12.08
C VAL A 42 30.57 -18.20 13.48
N ASN A 43 31.71 -18.48 14.11
CA ASN A 43 32.03 -17.92 15.43
C ASN A 43 32.26 -16.39 15.37
N ILE A 44 32.89 -15.89 14.31
CA ILE A 44 33.06 -14.46 14.08
C ILE A 44 31.71 -13.79 13.78
N ASP A 45 30.83 -14.42 13.00
CA ASP A 45 29.48 -13.91 12.68
C ASP A 45 28.61 -13.72 13.93
N LYS A 46 28.81 -14.55 14.96
CA LYS A 46 28.08 -14.48 16.24
C LYS A 46 28.75 -13.57 17.27
N CYS A 47 29.89 -12.96 16.96
CA CYS A 47 30.62 -12.12 17.90
C CYS A 47 29.91 -10.77 18.11
N PRO A 48 29.60 -10.36 19.35
CA PRO A 48 28.93 -9.08 19.62
C PRO A 48 29.70 -7.85 19.12
N ARG A 49 31.04 -7.96 18.98
CA ARG A 49 31.89 -6.88 18.44
C ARG A 49 31.80 -6.69 16.93
N LYS A 50 31.26 -7.67 16.18
CA LYS A 50 31.16 -7.59 14.72
C LYS A 50 30.15 -6.55 14.24
N SER A 51 29.12 -6.27 15.03
CA SER A 51 28.10 -5.25 14.73
C SER A 51 28.57 -3.81 14.99
N GLY A 52 29.86 -3.60 15.34
CA GLY A 52 30.42 -2.27 15.62
C GLY A 52 30.00 -1.69 16.98
N LEU A 53 29.28 -2.46 17.79
CA LEU A 53 28.85 -2.07 19.13
C LEU A 53 29.96 -2.39 20.14
N SER A 54 30.46 -1.37 20.83
CA SER A 54 31.41 -1.54 21.95
C SER A 54 30.70 -1.76 23.29
N ARG A 55 29.39 -1.46 23.35
CA ARG A 55 28.55 -1.54 24.55
C ARG A 55 27.16 -2.13 24.25
N ASP A 56 26.57 -2.79 25.23
CA ASP A 56 25.17 -3.24 25.18
C ASP A 56 24.19 -2.08 25.43
N VAL A 57 22.89 -2.36 25.29
CA VAL A 57 21.78 -1.41 25.56
C VAL A 57 21.73 -0.89 26.99
N PHE A 58 22.50 -1.48 27.91
CA PHE A 58 22.64 -1.10 29.31
C PHE A 58 24.00 -0.45 29.62
N GLY A 59 24.81 -0.13 28.60
CA GLY A 59 26.09 0.54 28.73
C GLY A 59 27.28 -0.34 29.15
N ARG A 60 27.11 -1.66 29.25
CA ARG A 60 28.19 -2.60 29.62
C ARG A 60 29.06 -2.91 28.42
N ALA A 61 30.38 -3.04 28.63
CA ALA A 61 31.32 -3.34 27.57
C ALA A 61 31.09 -4.76 27.01
N LEU A 62 30.97 -4.89 25.69
CA LEU A 62 30.80 -6.18 25.02
C LEU A 62 32.15 -6.90 24.92
N THR A 63 32.23 -8.09 25.50
CA THR A 63 33.43 -8.94 25.47
C THR A 63 33.51 -9.73 24.17
N CYS A 64 34.71 -9.85 23.61
CA CYS A 64 34.96 -10.64 22.41
C CYS A 64 34.87 -12.14 22.74
N THR A 65 34.06 -12.88 21.98
CA THR A 65 33.92 -14.34 22.12
C THR A 65 34.57 -15.14 20.99
N CYS A 66 35.06 -14.47 19.93
CA CYS A 66 35.59 -15.16 18.74
C CYS A 66 37.12 -15.33 18.70
N GLY A 67 37.88 -14.60 19.53
CA GLY A 67 39.35 -14.68 19.58
C GLY A 67 40.10 -14.01 18.41
N TYR A 68 39.40 -13.32 17.50
CA TYR A 68 39.98 -12.65 16.32
C TYR A 68 40.03 -11.12 16.41
N HIS A 69 39.50 -10.51 17.47
CA HIS A 69 39.62 -9.07 17.73
C HIS A 69 40.82 -8.79 18.64
N PRO A 70 41.58 -7.71 18.41
CA PRO A 70 42.66 -7.32 19.30
C PRO A 70 42.10 -6.97 20.69
N VAL A 71 42.85 -7.33 21.73
CA VAL A 71 42.55 -6.95 23.11
C VAL A 71 42.90 -5.46 23.24
N GLU A 72 41.91 -4.62 23.50
CA GLU A 72 42.12 -3.18 23.73
C GLU A 72 42.80 -2.98 25.09
N ALA A 73 43.95 -2.32 25.10
CA ALA A 73 44.55 -1.81 26.33
C ALA A 73 43.72 -0.62 26.85
N PRO A 74 43.56 -0.45 28.18
CA PRO A 74 42.70 0.58 28.74
C PRO A 74 43.28 1.98 28.49
N GLN A 75 42.66 2.76 27.59
CA GLN A 75 43.02 4.16 27.36
C GLN A 75 42.14 5.10 28.20
N ARG A 76 42.83 5.98 28.94
CA ARG A 76 42.30 7.11 29.70
C ARG A 76 41.65 8.11 28.74
N THR A 77 40.44 8.56 29.06
CA THR A 77 39.73 9.64 28.33
C THR A 77 40.42 10.99 28.51
N PRO A 78 40.76 11.72 27.43
CA PRO A 78 41.02 13.14 27.51
C PRO A 78 39.73 13.94 27.27
N SER A 79 39.43 14.85 28.18
CA SER A 79 38.47 15.93 28.02
C SER A 79 38.92 16.90 26.92
N VAL A 80 38.10 17.12 25.90
CA VAL A 80 38.33 18.17 24.89
C VAL A 80 37.10 19.07 24.81
N THR A 81 37.24 20.26 25.38
CA THR A 81 36.47 21.47 25.05
C THR A 81 37.02 22.10 23.78
N ARG A 82 36.14 22.52 22.85
CA ARG A 82 36.38 23.66 21.93
C ARG A 82 35.07 24.03 21.16
N PRO A 83 34.99 25.21 20.50
CA PRO A 83 33.95 26.21 20.75
C PRO A 83 32.94 26.40 19.59
N VAL A 84 31.96 27.27 19.87
CA VAL A 84 30.81 27.70 19.04
C VAL A 84 31.23 28.35 17.71
N PRO A 85 30.39 28.24 16.66
CA PRO A 85 30.06 29.44 15.90
C PRO A 85 28.56 29.65 15.70
N ASN A 86 28.23 30.94 15.80
CA ASN A 86 26.95 31.61 15.67
C ASN A 86 26.40 31.50 14.23
N GLN A 87 25.14 31.10 14.07
CA GLN A 87 24.37 31.38 12.86
C GLN A 87 22.93 31.72 13.23
N GLU A 88 22.64 33.00 13.14
CA GLU A 88 21.31 33.58 13.12
C GLU A 88 20.48 32.96 11.99
N ARG A 89 19.34 32.37 12.32
CA ARG A 89 18.21 32.21 11.39
C ARG A 89 16.92 32.61 12.07
N THR A 90 16.45 33.77 11.63
CA THR A 90 15.10 34.34 11.69
C THR A 90 14.02 33.31 11.99
N THR A 91 13.46 33.38 13.21
CA THR A 91 12.26 32.62 13.57
C THR A 91 11.03 33.38 13.08
N ILE A 92 10.45 32.92 11.97
CA ILE A 92 9.07 33.25 11.62
C ILE A 92 8.19 32.47 12.59
N ILE A 93 7.52 33.17 13.50
CA ILE A 93 6.53 32.58 14.42
C ILE A 93 5.30 32.21 13.59
N ILE A 94 5.26 30.96 13.10
CA ILE A 94 4.01 30.33 12.71
C ILE A 94 3.46 29.68 13.98
N GLN A 95 2.42 30.30 14.54
CA GLN A 95 1.57 29.69 15.57
C GLN A 95 0.81 28.50 14.98
N GLU A 96 1.49 27.37 14.75
CA GLU A 96 0.80 26.08 14.64
C GLU A 96 0.33 25.67 16.02
N ARG A 97 -0.96 25.88 16.29
CA ARG A 97 -1.70 25.19 17.34
C ARG A 97 -1.71 23.68 17.05
N ARG A 98 -0.59 23.00 17.25
CA ARG A 98 -0.55 21.56 17.51
C ARG A 98 -1.17 21.36 18.88
N LYS A 99 -2.49 21.15 18.91
CA LYS A 99 -3.16 20.56 20.07
C LYS A 99 -2.59 19.15 20.22
N ASN A 100 -1.56 19.05 21.06
CA ASN A 100 -1.04 17.81 21.57
C ASN A 100 -2.22 16.97 22.10
N TYR A 101 -2.56 15.89 21.38
CA TYR A 101 -3.39 14.81 21.91
C TYR A 101 -2.54 13.92 22.81
N PHE A 102 -1.96 14.52 23.86
CA PHE A 102 -1.43 13.84 25.04
C PHE A 102 -1.70 14.74 26.24
N ASN A 103 -2.97 15.01 26.49
CA ASN A 103 -3.42 15.48 27.80
C ASN A 103 -4.25 14.36 28.42
N VAL A 104 -3.57 13.26 28.79
CA VAL A 104 -4.09 12.40 29.85
C VAL A 104 -3.85 13.21 31.12
N LYS A 105 -4.93 13.79 31.67
CA LYS A 105 -4.90 14.43 33.00
C LYS A 105 -4.19 13.50 34.01
N PRO A 106 -3.52 14.04 35.05
CA PRO A 106 -2.98 13.22 36.13
C PRO A 106 -4.07 12.29 36.67
N LEU A 107 -3.84 10.98 36.61
CA LEU A 107 -4.80 9.96 37.01
C LEU A 107 -5.09 10.07 38.51
N ALA A 108 -6.36 10.31 38.86
CA ALA A 108 -6.91 10.02 40.18
C ALA A 108 -7.71 8.70 40.17
N PRO A 109 -8.03 8.11 41.33
CA PRO A 109 -7.33 7.03 42.04
C PRO A 109 -7.70 5.61 41.54
N ASN A 110 -8.42 5.47 40.43
CA ASN A 110 -9.05 4.19 40.08
C ASN A 110 -8.27 3.42 39.00
N LEU A 111 -6.99 3.14 39.30
CA LEU A 111 -6.09 2.36 38.44
C LEU A 111 -6.53 0.90 38.23
N LYS A 112 -7.55 0.44 38.99
CA LYS A 112 -8.19 -0.87 38.84
C LYS A 112 -8.91 -1.06 37.50
N ALA A 113 -9.18 0.01 36.75
CA ALA A 113 -9.92 -0.04 35.50
C ALA A 113 -8.99 -0.04 34.26
N CYS A 114 -8.36 -1.19 33.97
CA CYS A 114 -7.54 -1.46 32.78
C CYS A 114 -8.15 -0.90 31.48
N ARG A 115 -9.49 -0.98 31.34
CA ARG A 115 -10.26 -0.51 30.18
C ARG A 115 -10.00 0.94 29.74
N ARG A 116 -9.56 1.84 30.62
CA ARG A 116 -9.30 3.24 30.25
C ARG A 116 -8.12 3.38 29.28
N TYR A 117 -7.07 2.59 29.48
CA TYR A 117 -5.87 2.56 28.61
C TYR A 117 -6.19 2.03 27.20
N PHE A 118 -7.23 1.20 27.10
CA PHE A 118 -7.65 0.55 25.86
C PHE A 118 -8.93 1.15 25.26
N SER A 119 -9.30 2.36 25.70
CA SER A 119 -10.46 3.07 25.13
C SER A 119 -10.24 3.39 23.65
N SER A 120 -11.33 3.34 22.89
CA SER A 120 -11.36 3.61 21.45
C SER A 120 -11.95 4.99 21.19
N LYS A 121 -11.51 5.64 20.11
CA LYS A 121 -12.08 6.94 19.70
C LYS A 121 -13.55 6.75 19.31
N PHE A 122 -14.35 7.79 19.49
CA PHE A 122 -15.75 7.81 19.11
C PHE A 122 -16.02 9.00 18.19
N PHE A 123 -16.56 8.75 17.01
CA PHE A 123 -16.96 9.76 16.04
C PHE A 123 -18.48 9.78 15.91
N LEU A 124 -19.08 10.94 16.12
CA LEU A 124 -20.53 11.12 16.07
C LEU A 124 -20.93 11.92 14.83
N TRP A 125 -21.68 11.28 13.93
CA TRP A 125 -22.19 11.88 12.70
C TRP A 125 -23.62 12.39 12.85
N MET A 126 -23.77 13.71 13.00
CA MET A 126 -25.08 14.36 13.13
C MET A 126 -25.12 15.66 12.31
N PRO A 127 -25.04 15.57 10.97
CA PRO A 127 -24.86 16.72 10.09
C PRO A 127 -25.97 17.76 10.26
N ARG A 128 -27.21 17.32 10.48
CA ARG A 128 -28.35 18.22 10.69
C ARG A 128 -28.18 19.03 11.97
N ARG A 129 -27.77 18.41 13.08
CA ARG A 129 -27.58 19.12 14.35
C ARG A 129 -26.30 19.95 14.38
N LYS A 130 -25.23 19.44 13.76
CA LYS A 130 -23.91 20.07 13.77
C LYS A 130 -23.88 21.35 12.93
N TRP A 131 -24.55 21.35 11.77
CA TRP A 131 -24.48 22.45 10.79
C TRP A 131 -25.82 23.10 10.50
N GLN A 132 -26.91 22.62 11.09
CA GLN A 132 -28.27 23.14 10.84
C GLN A 132 -28.70 23.07 9.37
N ILE A 133 -28.09 22.16 8.59
CA ILE A 133 -28.41 21.96 7.17
C ILE A 133 -29.81 21.35 7.05
N PRO A 134 -30.71 21.94 6.26
CA PRO A 134 -32.02 21.36 6.00
C PRO A 134 -31.86 20.11 5.11
N LEU A 135 -32.34 18.98 5.61
CA LEU A 135 -32.32 17.71 4.88
C LEU A 135 -33.75 17.34 4.51
N TYR A 136 -33.94 16.76 3.33
CA TYR A 136 -35.25 16.54 2.74
C TYR A 136 -35.50 15.07 2.41
N CYS A 137 -36.76 14.67 2.50
CA CYS A 137 -37.20 13.32 2.17
C CYS A 137 -37.20 13.11 0.65
N THR A 138 -36.56 12.02 0.20
CA THR A 138 -36.54 11.62 -1.22
C THR A 138 -37.86 11.05 -1.71
N ASN A 139 -38.74 10.60 -0.81
CA ASN A 139 -40.03 9.97 -1.16
C ASN A 139 -41.22 10.92 -1.17
N CYS A 140 -41.15 12.03 -0.43
CA CYS A 140 -42.24 13.00 -0.31
C CYS A 140 -41.71 14.36 -0.71
N SER A 141 -41.97 14.80 -1.95
CA SER A 141 -41.71 16.12 -2.56
C SER A 141 -40.91 17.10 -1.68
N LYS A 142 -39.66 16.74 -1.36
CA LYS A 142 -38.72 17.50 -0.50
C LYS A 142 -39.30 18.02 0.83
N LYS A 143 -40.10 17.23 1.55
CA LYS A 143 -40.49 17.55 2.94
C LYS A 143 -39.28 17.43 3.88
N SER A 144 -39.13 18.37 4.82
CA SER A 144 -38.00 18.39 5.75
C SER A 144 -37.96 17.14 6.64
N LEU A 145 -36.79 16.56 6.77
CA LEU A 145 -36.49 15.49 7.72
C LEU A 145 -36.30 16.07 9.12
N THR A 146 -36.80 15.33 10.11
CA THR A 146 -36.69 15.67 11.53
C THR A 146 -35.79 14.65 12.24
N ALA A 147 -35.13 15.04 13.32
CA ALA A 147 -34.32 14.10 14.10
C ALA A 147 -35.25 13.12 14.86
N LYS A 148 -34.99 11.82 14.72
CA LYS A 148 -35.70 10.75 15.44
C LYS A 148 -34.93 10.24 16.65
N GLY A 149 -33.60 10.40 16.66
CA GLY A 149 -32.73 9.96 17.75
C GLY A 149 -31.39 9.47 17.25
N LEU A 150 -30.68 8.69 18.06
CA LEU A 150 -29.42 8.06 17.66
C LEU A 150 -29.69 6.73 16.94
N TYR A 151 -28.84 6.44 15.97
CA TYR A 151 -28.77 5.14 15.33
C TYR A 151 -28.32 4.10 16.35
N ASN A 152 -29.08 3.02 16.46
CA ASN A 152 -28.94 2.03 17.54
C ASN A 152 -27.77 1.05 17.38
N ARG A 153 -26.98 1.15 16.30
CA ARG A 153 -25.81 0.29 16.09
C ARG A 153 -24.55 1.12 15.91
N LEU A 154 -23.54 0.84 16.72
CA LEU A 154 -22.21 1.40 16.51
C LEU A 154 -21.48 0.66 15.40
N ARG A 155 -20.71 1.40 14.61
CA ARG A 155 -19.89 0.85 13.54
C ARG A 155 -18.42 0.90 13.96
N THR A 156 -17.80 -0.25 14.12
CA THR A 156 -16.34 -0.33 14.32
C THR A 156 -15.63 -0.08 12.99
N VAL A 157 -14.71 0.88 12.99
CA VAL A 157 -13.91 1.29 11.85
C VAL A 157 -12.46 0.89 12.09
N ILE A 158 -11.83 0.34 11.05
CA ILE A 158 -10.39 0.07 11.02
C ILE A 158 -9.69 1.34 10.52
N ASP A 159 -8.88 1.97 11.38
CA ASP A 159 -7.93 3.03 11.02
C ASP A 159 -6.53 2.42 10.84
N VAL A 160 -5.53 3.27 10.59
CA VAL A 160 -4.14 2.89 10.37
C VAL A 160 -3.49 2.23 11.59
N ASP A 161 -3.79 2.69 12.80
CA ASP A 161 -3.11 2.24 14.04
C ASP A 161 -4.09 1.89 15.19
N CYS A 162 -5.40 2.01 14.95
CA CYS A 162 -6.40 1.75 15.97
C CYS A 162 -7.78 1.39 15.39
N PHE A 163 -8.68 1.00 16.28
CA PHE A 163 -10.12 0.95 16.03
C PHE A 163 -10.81 2.18 16.61
N TYR A 164 -11.85 2.64 15.94
CA TYR A 164 -12.76 3.63 16.48
C TYR A 164 -14.21 3.29 16.15
N PHE A 165 -15.13 3.90 16.89
CA PHE A 165 -16.57 3.71 16.69
C PHE A 165 -17.18 4.91 15.99
N ILE A 166 -18.08 4.65 15.06
CA ILE A 166 -18.96 5.65 14.48
C ILE A 166 -20.39 5.45 15.01
N GLY A 167 -20.97 6.53 15.52
CA GLY A 167 -22.40 6.68 15.78
C GLY A 167 -23.02 7.70 14.83
N ALA A 168 -24.33 7.61 14.60
CA ALA A 168 -25.08 8.56 13.77
C ALA A 168 -26.40 8.97 14.40
N GLU A 169 -26.99 10.05 13.88
CA GLU A 169 -28.43 10.29 14.04
C GLU A 169 -29.27 9.52 13.01
N TYR A 170 -30.46 9.11 13.47
CA TYR A 170 -31.61 8.75 12.65
C TYR A 170 -32.45 9.99 12.35
N LEU A 171 -32.81 10.14 11.08
CA LEU A 171 -33.71 11.15 10.56
C LEU A 171 -35.01 10.49 10.13
N GLU A 172 -36.13 11.19 10.28
CA GLU A 172 -37.46 10.69 9.90
C GLU A 172 -38.25 11.77 9.16
N CYS A 173 -38.92 11.33 8.10
CA CYS A 173 -39.96 12.13 7.45
C CYS A 173 -41.27 12.00 8.24
N ARG A 174 -41.81 13.13 8.72
CA ARG A 174 -43.07 13.12 9.49
C ARG A 174 -44.30 12.71 8.66
N THR A 175 -44.24 12.88 7.34
CA THR A 175 -45.34 12.55 6.42
C THR A 175 -45.40 11.05 6.11
N CYS A 176 -44.33 10.45 5.58
CA CYS A 176 -44.32 9.02 5.20
C CYS A 176 -43.69 8.09 6.23
N ARG A 177 -43.21 8.61 7.37
CA ARG A 177 -42.53 7.86 8.45
C ARG A 177 -41.25 7.12 8.02
N LYS A 178 -40.78 7.32 6.79
CA LYS A 178 -39.51 6.74 6.33
C LYS A 178 -38.35 7.30 7.14
N CYS A 179 -37.50 6.38 7.60
CA CYS A 179 -36.31 6.68 8.37
C CYS A 179 -35.06 6.62 7.48
N TYR A 180 -34.14 7.55 7.71
CA TYR A 180 -32.86 7.66 7.03
C TYR A 180 -31.77 7.69 8.08
N ILE A 181 -30.68 6.94 7.86
CA ILE A 181 -29.47 7.12 8.66
C ILE A 181 -28.74 8.32 8.07
N SER A 182 -28.18 9.20 8.91
CA SER A 182 -27.54 10.43 8.44
C SER A 182 -26.31 10.24 7.52
N TRP A 183 -25.72 9.05 7.44
CA TRP A 183 -24.67 8.73 6.45
C TRP A 183 -25.20 7.98 5.22
N SER A 184 -26.52 7.80 5.09
CA SER A 184 -27.08 7.14 3.91
C SER A 184 -26.80 7.97 2.66
N LYS A 185 -26.71 7.32 1.49
CA LYS A 185 -26.41 8.02 0.23
C LYS A 185 -27.40 9.15 -0.04
N GLU A 186 -28.68 8.92 0.22
CA GLU A 186 -29.75 9.90 0.05
C GLU A 186 -29.58 11.15 0.91
N VAL A 187 -28.95 11.02 2.08
CA VAL A 187 -28.66 12.16 2.96
C VAL A 187 -27.33 12.80 2.59
N MET A 188 -26.30 11.99 2.35
CA MET A 188 -24.97 12.47 1.99
C MET A 188 -24.96 13.25 0.66
N ASP A 189 -25.76 12.82 -0.32
CA ASP A 189 -25.89 13.49 -1.63
C ASP A 189 -26.57 14.89 -1.52
N GLN A 190 -27.20 15.21 -0.38
CA GLN A 190 -27.79 16.53 -0.13
C GLN A 190 -26.81 17.50 0.54
N LEU A 191 -25.68 17.00 1.05
CA LEU A 191 -24.63 17.83 1.64
C LEU A 191 -23.73 18.36 0.52
N ASP A 192 -23.20 19.57 0.68
CA ASP A 192 -22.10 20.02 -0.17
C ASP A 192 -20.85 19.15 0.04
N LEU A 193 -19.96 19.20 -0.95
CA LEU A 193 -18.75 18.39 -0.98
C LEU A 193 -17.89 18.58 0.29
N GLY A 194 -17.77 19.81 0.79
CA GLY A 194 -16.94 20.12 1.96
C GLY A 194 -17.45 19.44 3.23
N HIS A 195 -18.77 19.50 3.47
CA HIS A 195 -19.38 18.83 4.61
C HIS A 195 -19.40 17.31 4.46
N ALA A 196 -19.72 16.79 3.27
CA ALA A 196 -19.70 15.36 2.99
C ALA A 196 -18.30 14.75 3.21
N MET A 197 -17.24 15.48 2.86
CA MET A 197 -15.84 15.05 3.04
C MET A 197 -15.40 14.97 4.51
N GLN A 198 -16.14 15.56 5.46
CA GLN A 198 -15.82 15.42 6.88
C GLN A 198 -16.22 14.04 7.43
N PHE A 199 -16.97 13.23 6.69
CA PHE A 199 -17.27 11.86 7.09
C PHE A 199 -16.01 10.98 6.90
N PRO A 200 -15.46 10.37 7.97
CA PRO A 200 -14.09 9.86 7.95
C PRO A 200 -13.96 8.45 7.35
N ALA A 201 -15.06 7.74 7.10
CA ALA A 201 -15.00 6.31 6.79
C ALA A 201 -15.83 5.90 5.57
N THR A 202 -15.42 4.83 4.91
CA THR A 202 -16.25 4.10 3.95
C THR A 202 -16.93 2.93 4.65
N LEU A 203 -18.26 2.99 4.73
CA LEU A 203 -19.08 1.96 5.35
C LEU A 203 -19.54 0.92 4.31
N THR A 204 -19.44 -0.36 4.67
CA THR A 204 -19.98 -1.50 3.89
C THR A 204 -21.00 -2.27 4.72
N HIS A 205 -21.70 -3.26 4.17
CA HIS A 205 -22.59 -4.11 4.98
C HIS A 205 -21.82 -4.88 6.08
N ARG A 206 -20.58 -5.30 5.80
CA ARG A 206 -19.80 -6.21 6.66
C ARG A 206 -18.69 -5.52 7.47
N GLY A 207 -18.52 -4.20 7.38
CA GLY A 207 -17.45 -3.49 8.09
C GLY A 207 -17.35 -2.02 7.72
N ALA A 208 -16.32 -1.36 8.23
CA ALA A 208 -16.01 0.02 7.93
C ALA A 208 -14.49 0.23 7.90
N CYS A 209 -14.01 1.04 6.97
CA CYS A 209 -12.60 1.38 6.83
C CYS A 209 -12.43 2.89 6.81
N ASP A 210 -11.41 3.38 7.50
CA ASP A 210 -11.07 4.79 7.48
C ASP A 210 -10.64 5.23 6.07
N SER A 211 -10.95 6.47 5.73
CA SER A 211 -10.59 7.07 4.45
C SER A 211 -9.08 7.09 4.21
N LYS A 212 -8.25 7.15 5.27
CA LYS A 212 -6.80 7.01 5.17
C LYS A 212 -6.40 5.62 4.69
N VAL A 213 -6.97 4.57 5.27
CA VAL A 213 -6.71 3.17 4.86
C VAL A 213 -7.15 2.95 3.42
N VAL A 214 -8.32 3.48 3.04
CA VAL A 214 -8.79 3.44 1.65
C VAL A 214 -7.85 4.21 0.73
N THR A 215 -7.32 5.35 1.16
CA THR A 215 -6.35 6.15 0.38
C THR A 215 -5.04 5.40 0.18
N LEU A 216 -4.54 4.69 1.20
CA LEU A 216 -3.37 3.83 1.07
C LEU A 216 -3.61 2.69 0.05
N LEU A 217 -4.82 2.12 0.00
CA LEU A 217 -5.19 1.13 -1.03
C LEU A 217 -5.27 1.72 -2.45
N ARG A 218 -5.46 3.03 -2.59
CA ARG A 218 -5.43 3.71 -3.89
C ARG A 218 -4.01 3.86 -4.43
N ALA A 219 -2.98 3.84 -3.58
CA ALA A 219 -1.60 3.97 -4.03
C ALA A 219 -1.19 2.72 -4.84
N ARG A 220 -1.03 2.88 -6.15
CA ARG A 220 -0.70 1.80 -7.11
C ARG A 220 0.81 1.65 -7.33
N THR A 221 1.61 1.55 -6.25
CA THR A 221 3.05 1.30 -6.40
C THR A 221 3.35 -0.21 -6.45
N LEU A 222 4.48 -0.56 -7.06
CA LEU A 222 5.04 -1.91 -6.97
C LEU A 222 5.22 -2.29 -5.50
N GLY A 223 4.70 -3.45 -5.10
CA GLY A 223 4.73 -3.94 -3.70
C GLY A 223 3.48 -3.62 -2.87
N ASN A 224 2.57 -2.74 -3.32
CA ASN A 224 1.33 -2.41 -2.60
C ASN A 224 0.20 -3.43 -2.82
N SER A 225 0.42 -4.68 -2.43
CA SER A 225 -0.68 -5.64 -2.37
C SER A 225 -1.61 -5.34 -1.19
N SER A 226 -2.89 -5.69 -1.29
CA SER A 226 -3.84 -5.56 -0.18
C SER A 226 -3.40 -6.35 1.06
N THR A 227 -2.67 -7.45 0.85
CA THR A 227 -2.09 -8.26 1.92
C THR A 227 -0.91 -7.56 2.58
N ALA A 228 -0.01 -6.96 1.79
CA ALA A 228 1.11 -6.19 2.33
C ALA A 228 0.62 -4.99 3.16
N LEU A 229 -0.39 -4.26 2.68
CA LEU A 229 -0.97 -3.18 3.47
C LEU A 229 -1.64 -3.70 4.74
N HIS A 230 -2.34 -4.83 4.67
CA HIS A 230 -2.95 -5.45 5.85
C HIS A 230 -1.91 -5.80 6.92
N HIS A 231 -0.79 -6.42 6.54
CA HIS A 231 0.32 -6.70 7.47
C HIS A 231 0.91 -5.41 8.05
N ASN A 232 1.12 -4.37 7.24
CA ASN A 232 1.63 -3.09 7.75
C ASN A 232 0.67 -2.46 8.79
N ILE A 233 -0.64 -2.52 8.54
CA ILE A 233 -1.65 -2.05 9.51
C ILE A 233 -1.63 -2.95 10.75
N GLU A 234 -1.43 -4.26 10.62
CA GLU A 234 -1.34 -5.18 11.76
C GLU A 234 -0.17 -4.88 12.67
N GLU A 235 1.00 -4.60 12.09
CA GLU A 235 2.18 -4.17 12.85
C GLU A 235 1.92 -2.85 13.58
N LEU A 236 1.35 -1.85 12.91
CA LEU A 236 1.04 -0.55 13.53
C LEU A 236 0.01 -0.67 14.65
N HIS A 237 -1.02 -1.49 14.48
CA HIS A 237 -2.01 -1.77 15.51
C HIS A 237 -1.39 -2.51 16.70
N SER A 238 -0.55 -3.50 16.43
CA SER A 238 0.15 -4.28 17.46
C SER A 238 1.10 -3.42 18.27
N GLU A 239 1.86 -2.53 17.61
CA GLU A 239 2.74 -1.57 18.26
C GLU A 239 1.94 -0.58 19.12
N ALA A 240 0.86 0.00 18.58
CA ALA A 240 0.01 0.93 19.33
C ALA A 240 -0.65 0.25 20.55
N TRP A 241 -1.04 -1.02 20.42
CA TRP A 241 -1.57 -1.81 21.52
C TRP A 241 -0.50 -2.09 22.58
N LEU A 242 0.70 -2.49 22.16
CA LEU A 242 1.83 -2.74 23.05
C LEU A 242 2.21 -1.49 23.85
N ARG A 243 2.24 -0.31 23.21
CA ARG A 243 2.50 0.97 23.91
C ARG A 243 1.47 1.24 25.02
N ARG A 244 0.18 0.97 24.78
CA ARG A 244 -0.88 1.12 25.80
C ARG A 244 -0.73 0.09 26.94
N THR A 245 -0.37 -1.14 26.59
CA THR A 245 -0.09 -2.20 27.57
C THR A 245 1.10 -1.84 28.45
N LEU A 246 2.20 -1.37 27.87
CA LEU A 246 3.38 -0.93 28.61
C LEU A 246 3.04 0.21 29.56
N LEU A 247 2.33 1.24 29.08
CA LEU A 247 1.92 2.36 29.92
C LEU A 247 1.05 1.89 31.11
N TYR A 248 0.08 1.00 30.86
CA TYR A 248 -0.75 0.41 31.91
C TYR A 248 0.10 -0.34 32.96
N LEU A 249 1.02 -1.20 32.51
CA LEU A 249 1.87 -1.98 33.41
C LEU A 249 2.82 -1.09 34.22
N THR A 250 3.41 -0.06 33.61
CA THR A 250 4.26 0.92 34.29
C THR A 250 3.47 1.69 35.36
N ASP A 251 2.25 2.10 35.06
CA ASP A 251 1.39 2.80 36.03
C ASP A 251 1.00 1.86 37.18
N CYS A 252 0.66 0.60 36.89
CA CYS A 252 0.38 -0.43 37.90
C CYS A 252 1.57 -0.66 38.83
N GLU A 253 2.77 -0.78 38.26
CA GLU A 253 4.00 -0.95 39.04
C GLU A 253 4.29 0.27 39.93
N THR A 254 4.17 1.47 39.36
CA THR A 254 4.40 2.74 40.08
C THR A 254 3.41 2.90 41.23
N HIS A 255 2.12 2.63 40.98
CA HIS A 255 1.09 2.67 42.01
C HIS A 255 1.34 1.62 43.09
N SER A 256 1.67 0.38 42.70
CA SER A 256 1.99 -0.72 43.62
C SER A 256 3.12 -0.34 44.58
N ARG A 257 4.23 0.21 44.04
CA ARG A 257 5.36 0.67 44.85
C ARG A 257 4.99 1.81 45.81
N SER A 258 4.14 2.73 45.37
CA SER A 258 3.68 3.87 46.19
C SER A 258 2.87 3.42 47.40
N ILE A 259 2.00 2.42 47.24
CA ILE A 259 1.10 1.95 48.31
C ILE A 259 1.67 0.78 49.13
N ALA A 260 2.79 0.18 48.71
CA ALA A 260 3.38 -0.99 49.36
C ALA A 260 3.68 -0.78 50.86
N ARG A 261 3.81 0.49 51.30
CA ARG A 261 4.01 0.86 52.71
C ARG A 261 2.71 1.00 53.52
N PHE A 262 1.57 1.10 52.86
CA PHE A 262 0.29 1.48 53.47
C PHE A 262 -0.84 0.47 53.28
N ALA A 263 -0.69 -0.51 52.37
CA ALA A 263 -1.74 -1.45 52.05
C ALA A 263 -1.18 -2.81 51.60
N GLN A 264 -2.04 -3.84 51.65
CA GLN A 264 -1.76 -5.15 51.05
C GLN A 264 -1.57 -5.05 49.52
N PRO A 265 -0.85 -6.01 48.90
CA PRO A 265 -0.63 -6.02 47.45
C PRO A 265 -1.95 -5.95 46.68
N LEU A 266 -2.14 -4.90 45.88
CA LEU A 266 -3.30 -4.78 45.00
C LEU A 266 -3.20 -5.78 43.84
N ILE A 267 -4.30 -6.50 43.58
CA ILE A 267 -4.46 -7.31 42.38
C ILE A 267 -4.97 -6.41 41.25
N TYR A 268 -4.16 -6.21 40.23
CA TYR A 268 -4.52 -5.48 39.01
C TYR A 268 -5.16 -6.42 37.99
N GLN A 269 -6.05 -5.87 37.15
CA GLN A 269 -6.59 -6.62 36.02
C GLN A 269 -5.46 -6.90 35.00
N PRO A 270 -5.43 -8.06 34.33
CA PRO A 270 -4.49 -8.26 33.24
C PRO A 270 -4.77 -7.26 32.09
N PRO A 271 -3.75 -6.89 31.30
CA PRO A 271 -3.95 -6.11 30.08
C PRO A 271 -4.96 -6.79 29.15
N LEU A 272 -5.75 -5.99 28.43
CA LEU A 272 -6.67 -6.56 27.45
C LEU A 272 -5.88 -7.19 26.29
N PRO A 273 -6.30 -8.38 25.80
CA PRO A 273 -5.66 -9.00 24.64
C PRO A 273 -5.88 -8.16 23.39
N PHE A 274 -4.92 -8.21 22.46
CA PHE A 274 -5.04 -7.55 21.18
C PHE A 274 -6.24 -8.12 20.39
N PRO A 275 -7.19 -7.28 19.94
CA PRO A 275 -8.44 -7.76 19.32
C PRO A 275 -8.28 -8.39 17.93
N GLY A 276 -7.07 -8.44 17.35
CA GLY A 276 -6.81 -9.01 16.03
C GLY A 276 -7.38 -8.16 14.89
N LEU A 277 -6.68 -8.10 13.77
CA LEU A 277 -7.21 -7.42 12.59
C LEU A 277 -8.11 -8.33 11.77
N PRO A 278 -9.23 -7.81 11.22
CA PRO A 278 -9.97 -8.54 10.22
C PRO A 278 -9.15 -8.74 8.94
N ASN A 279 -9.43 -9.85 8.22
CA ASN A 279 -8.74 -10.22 6.98
C ASN A 279 -8.73 -9.08 5.93
N TYR A 280 -7.65 -8.97 5.14
CA TYR A 280 -7.48 -8.02 4.02
C TYR A 280 -8.70 -7.89 3.09
N ARG A 281 -9.51 -8.95 2.92
CA ARG A 281 -10.76 -8.90 2.14
C ARG A 281 -11.75 -7.85 2.64
N ARG A 282 -11.76 -7.55 3.94
CA ARG A 282 -12.58 -6.46 4.51
C ARG A 282 -12.06 -5.08 4.07
N LEU A 283 -10.75 -4.88 4.06
CA LEU A 283 -10.14 -3.66 3.54
C LEU A 283 -10.48 -3.46 2.06
N MET A 284 -10.39 -4.54 1.27
CA MET A 284 -10.77 -4.53 -0.14
C MET A 284 -12.26 -4.22 -0.36
N SER A 285 -13.14 -4.67 0.54
CA SER A 285 -14.55 -4.33 0.48
C SER A 285 -14.77 -2.82 0.65
N GLY A 286 -14.04 -2.18 1.58
CA GLY A 286 -14.05 -0.74 1.76
C GLY A 286 -13.50 0.02 0.54
N TYR A 287 -12.40 -0.45 -0.04
CA TYR A 287 -11.84 0.12 -1.27
C TYR A 287 -12.81 0.02 -2.45
N VAL A 288 -13.42 -1.16 -2.67
CA VAL A 288 -14.39 -1.36 -3.74
C VAL A 288 -15.60 -0.43 -3.55
N ALA A 289 -16.13 -0.31 -2.33
CA ALA A 289 -17.23 0.62 -2.05
C ALA A 289 -16.86 2.09 -2.35
N ASP A 290 -15.62 2.50 -2.06
CA ASP A 290 -15.13 3.83 -2.43
C ASP A 290 -15.00 4.02 -3.95
N VAL A 291 -14.56 2.99 -4.68
CA VAL A 291 -14.51 3.03 -6.15
C VAL A 291 -15.91 3.17 -6.74
N TYR A 292 -16.88 2.40 -6.24
CA TYR A 292 -18.27 2.50 -6.70
C TYR A 292 -18.87 3.88 -6.44
N ARG A 293 -18.54 4.51 -5.31
CA ARG A 293 -19.00 5.87 -5.00
C ARG A 293 -18.49 6.91 -6.00
N ARG A 294 -17.28 6.72 -6.53
CA ARG A 294 -16.63 7.62 -7.50
C ARG A 294 -16.71 7.12 -8.94
N LEU A 295 -17.60 6.15 -9.22
CA LEU A 295 -17.60 5.45 -10.50
C LEU A 295 -17.90 6.38 -11.66
N THR A 296 -18.79 7.35 -11.46
CA THR A 296 -19.16 8.34 -12.47
C THR A 296 -17.96 9.21 -12.84
N GLU A 297 -17.24 9.73 -11.85
CA GLU A 297 -16.06 10.58 -12.04
C GLU A 297 -14.91 9.79 -12.66
N LEU A 298 -14.70 8.55 -12.23
CA LEU A 298 -13.69 7.66 -12.82
C LEU A 298 -14.01 7.34 -14.28
N LYS A 299 -15.29 7.08 -14.61
CA LYS A 299 -15.72 6.89 -16.00
C LYS A 299 -15.48 8.16 -16.82
N ALA A 300 -15.85 9.32 -16.29
CA ALA A 300 -15.65 10.60 -16.95
C ALA A 300 -14.15 10.89 -17.21
N GLN A 301 -13.28 10.59 -16.23
CA GLN A 301 -11.83 10.70 -16.40
C GLN A 301 -11.34 9.79 -17.53
N VAL A 302 -11.68 8.50 -17.51
CA VAL A 302 -11.27 7.53 -18.54
C VAL A 302 -11.77 7.94 -19.94
N THR A 303 -13.00 8.44 -20.05
CA THR A 303 -13.55 8.90 -21.33
C THR A 303 -12.95 10.21 -21.82
N SER A 304 -12.33 11.00 -20.94
CA SER A 304 -11.65 12.25 -21.28
C SER A 304 -10.14 12.04 -21.53
N THR A 305 -9.66 10.79 -21.47
CA THR A 305 -8.28 10.45 -21.77
C THR A 305 -8.13 10.08 -23.25
N TYR A 306 -7.14 10.68 -23.89
CA TYR A 306 -6.75 10.46 -25.28
C TYR A 306 -5.24 10.19 -25.36
N GLY A 307 -4.78 9.84 -26.55
CA GLY A 307 -3.39 9.54 -26.84
C GLY A 307 -3.10 9.65 -28.32
N SER A 308 -1.87 10.04 -28.63
CA SER A 308 -1.35 10.10 -30.00
C SER A 308 -0.86 8.75 -30.49
N ILE A 309 -0.50 7.85 -29.56
CA ILE A 309 -0.06 6.49 -29.86
C ILE A 309 -0.87 5.55 -28.98
N LEU A 310 -1.54 4.60 -29.61
CA LEU A 310 -2.35 3.61 -28.88
C LEU A 310 -1.67 2.25 -28.87
N LYS A 311 -1.96 1.48 -27.81
CA LYS A 311 -1.62 0.07 -27.70
C LYS A 311 -2.88 -0.73 -27.41
N LEU A 312 -3.15 -1.74 -28.22
CA LEU A 312 -4.21 -2.72 -28.02
C LEU A 312 -3.58 -4.05 -27.58
N ASP A 313 -3.87 -4.46 -26.35
CA ASP A 313 -3.35 -5.68 -25.71
C ASP A 313 -4.52 -6.59 -25.30
N SER A 314 -4.40 -7.88 -25.58
CA SER A 314 -5.39 -8.89 -25.18
C SER A 314 -4.83 -9.85 -24.14
N THR A 315 -5.55 -10.03 -23.01
CA THR A 315 -5.08 -10.85 -21.89
C THR A 315 -6.14 -11.78 -21.31
N LYS A 316 -5.74 -13.01 -20.96
CA LYS A 316 -6.55 -13.95 -20.16
C LYS A 316 -6.37 -13.78 -18.65
N LYS A 317 -5.37 -13.00 -18.20
CA LYS A 317 -4.94 -12.99 -16.79
C LYS A 317 -6.01 -12.45 -15.83
N ILE A 318 -6.78 -11.46 -16.27
CA ILE A 318 -7.86 -10.86 -15.48
C ILE A 318 -9.05 -11.82 -15.40
N ILE A 319 -9.42 -12.42 -16.54
CA ILE A 319 -10.51 -13.40 -16.63
C ILE A 319 -10.30 -14.58 -15.68
N LYS A 320 -9.08 -15.11 -15.61
CA LYS A 320 -8.73 -16.20 -14.68
C LYS A 320 -8.93 -15.84 -13.20
N LYS A 321 -9.08 -14.55 -12.87
CA LYS A 321 -9.35 -14.06 -11.51
C LYS A 321 -10.83 -13.77 -11.27
N MET A 322 -11.69 -13.86 -12.28
CA MET A 322 -13.13 -13.73 -12.09
C MET A 322 -13.67 -14.93 -11.30
N ALA A 323 -14.53 -14.67 -10.33
CA ALA A 323 -15.07 -15.67 -9.42
C ALA A 323 -16.57 -15.45 -9.21
N GLY A 324 -17.24 -16.45 -8.60
CA GLY A 324 -18.67 -16.40 -8.34
C GLY A 324 -19.51 -16.49 -9.62
N LYS A 325 -20.62 -15.76 -9.68
CA LYS A 325 -21.59 -15.80 -10.79
C LYS A 325 -21.02 -15.42 -12.16
N PHE A 326 -19.86 -14.75 -12.19
CA PHE A 326 -19.22 -14.28 -13.42
C PHE A 326 -18.01 -15.13 -13.83
N ALA A 327 -17.68 -16.19 -13.09
CA ALA A 327 -16.62 -17.12 -13.49
C ALA A 327 -16.97 -17.78 -14.83
N GLY A 328 -16.05 -17.74 -15.79
CA GLY A 328 -16.26 -18.31 -17.14
C GLY A 328 -17.18 -17.48 -18.05
N SER A 329 -17.67 -16.32 -17.63
CA SER A 329 -18.55 -15.46 -18.45
C SER A 329 -17.83 -14.71 -19.59
N ALA A 330 -16.50 -14.68 -19.56
CA ALA A 330 -15.65 -14.15 -20.60
C ALA A 330 -14.38 -14.99 -20.68
N SER A 331 -13.65 -14.90 -21.80
CA SER A 331 -12.40 -15.65 -22.03
C SER A 331 -11.19 -14.74 -22.14
N TRP A 332 -11.40 -13.48 -22.55
CA TRP A 332 -10.35 -12.48 -22.75
C TRP A 332 -10.76 -11.10 -22.24
N VAL A 333 -9.76 -10.27 -21.98
CA VAL A 333 -9.91 -8.82 -21.81
C VAL A 333 -9.05 -8.14 -22.86
N ALA A 334 -9.65 -7.27 -23.67
CA ALA A 334 -8.93 -6.40 -24.57
C ALA A 334 -8.86 -4.99 -23.97
N ASN A 335 -7.64 -4.45 -23.87
CA ASN A 335 -7.35 -3.14 -23.31
C ASN A 335 -6.76 -2.25 -24.40
N VAL A 336 -7.24 -1.02 -24.47
CA VAL A 336 -6.61 0.05 -25.25
C VAL A 336 -6.02 1.07 -24.29
N GLY A 337 -4.71 1.31 -24.38
CA GLY A 337 -4.01 2.33 -23.61
C GLY A 337 -3.24 3.30 -24.50
N ASN A 338 -2.84 4.45 -23.96
CA ASN A 338 -2.04 5.45 -24.65
C ASN A 338 -0.54 5.34 -24.31
N GLU A 339 0.27 6.23 -24.90
CA GLU A 339 1.71 6.37 -24.68
C GLU A 339 2.11 6.66 -23.23
N ARG A 340 1.18 7.16 -22.39
CA ARG A 340 1.41 7.44 -20.96
C ARG A 340 1.05 6.26 -20.05
N GLY A 341 0.58 5.16 -20.62
CA GLY A 341 0.10 4.00 -19.86
C GLY A 341 -1.29 4.19 -19.24
N GLU A 342 -2.03 5.20 -19.67
CA GLU A 342 -3.41 5.43 -19.25
C GLU A 342 -4.35 4.55 -20.07
N VAL A 343 -5.38 3.99 -19.43
CA VAL A 343 -6.33 3.09 -20.09
C VAL A 343 -7.48 3.91 -20.67
N LEU A 344 -7.73 3.77 -21.97
CA LEU A 344 -8.81 4.43 -22.70
C LEU A 344 -10.09 3.60 -22.72
N MET A 345 -9.95 2.28 -22.80
CA MET A 345 -11.06 1.33 -22.87
C MET A 345 -10.60 -0.07 -22.45
N SER A 346 -11.47 -0.81 -21.79
CA SER A 346 -11.26 -2.22 -21.46
C SER A 346 -12.57 -2.97 -21.68
N VAL A 347 -12.55 -4.00 -22.52
CA VAL A 347 -13.73 -4.83 -22.82
C VAL A 347 -13.46 -6.29 -22.53
N LEU A 348 -14.47 -6.98 -22.00
CA LEU A 348 -14.45 -8.43 -21.80
C LEU A 348 -15.02 -9.10 -23.06
N THR A 349 -14.33 -10.10 -23.59
CA THR A 349 -14.73 -10.79 -24.83
C THR A 349 -14.77 -12.31 -24.65
N ALA A 350 -15.67 -12.97 -25.39
CA ALA A 350 -15.86 -14.43 -25.34
C ALA A 350 -14.72 -15.20 -26.03
N SER A 351 -14.02 -14.56 -26.97
CA SER A 351 -12.81 -15.07 -27.61
C SER A 351 -11.86 -13.90 -27.96
N GLU A 352 -10.63 -14.21 -28.38
CA GLU A 352 -9.65 -13.20 -28.77
C GLU A 352 -10.14 -12.48 -30.04
N GLY A 353 -10.11 -11.15 -30.08
CA GLY A 353 -10.54 -10.39 -31.27
C GLY A 353 -12.05 -10.22 -31.47
N GLN A 354 -12.89 -11.04 -30.84
CA GLN A 354 -14.34 -11.00 -31.03
C GLN A 354 -14.97 -9.73 -30.42
N GLY A 355 -15.78 -9.02 -31.22
CA GLY A 355 -16.49 -7.82 -30.78
C GLY A 355 -15.65 -6.55 -30.70
N LEU A 356 -14.36 -6.60 -31.10
CA LEU A 356 -13.47 -5.44 -31.03
C LEU A 356 -13.88 -4.30 -31.98
N LYS A 357 -14.60 -4.59 -33.07
CA LYS A 357 -15.11 -3.55 -33.99
C LYS A 357 -15.98 -2.53 -33.27
N ALA A 358 -16.92 -2.96 -32.41
CA ALA A 358 -17.79 -2.03 -31.69
C ALA A 358 -16.99 -1.15 -30.72
N MET A 359 -16.00 -1.73 -30.04
CA MET A 359 -15.09 -1.01 -29.15
C MET A 359 -14.25 0.03 -29.92
N ALA A 360 -13.63 -0.39 -31.04
CA ALA A 360 -12.80 0.48 -31.88
C ALA A 360 -13.63 1.63 -32.47
N GLN A 361 -14.82 1.35 -33.01
CA GLN A 361 -15.72 2.38 -33.53
C GLN A 361 -16.23 3.34 -32.43
N GLY A 362 -16.42 2.84 -31.20
CA GLY A 362 -16.71 3.69 -30.05
C GLY A 362 -15.58 4.66 -29.72
N LEU A 363 -14.32 4.22 -29.82
CA LEU A 363 -13.15 5.08 -29.64
C LEU A 363 -13.00 6.10 -30.78
N VAL A 364 -13.17 5.67 -32.04
CA VAL A 364 -13.17 6.57 -33.21
C VAL A 364 -14.20 7.69 -33.04
N LYS A 365 -15.43 7.32 -32.67
CA LYS A 365 -16.48 8.29 -32.38
C LYS A 365 -16.07 9.22 -31.24
N ARG A 366 -15.51 8.69 -30.15
CA ARG A 366 -15.09 9.50 -28.99
C ARG A 366 -14.05 10.55 -29.35
N TYR A 367 -13.04 10.21 -30.16
CA TYR A 367 -12.04 11.18 -30.63
C TYR A 367 -12.69 12.24 -31.51
N ARG A 368 -13.56 11.83 -32.44
CA ARG A 368 -14.28 12.76 -33.33
C ARG A 368 -15.17 13.74 -32.55
N ASP A 369 -15.95 13.23 -31.61
CA ASP A 369 -16.89 14.04 -30.81
C ASP A 369 -16.15 15.05 -29.92
N ALA A 370 -14.89 14.78 -29.58
CA ALA A 370 -14.02 15.65 -28.79
C ALA A 370 -13.09 16.54 -29.63
N ASP A 371 -13.18 16.48 -30.96
CA ASP A 371 -12.27 17.16 -31.89
C ASP A 371 -10.78 16.84 -31.67
N GLU A 372 -10.50 15.60 -31.22
CA GLU A 372 -9.15 15.10 -30.98
C GLU A 372 -8.59 14.45 -32.25
N ALA A 373 -7.31 14.74 -32.53
CA ALA A 373 -6.64 14.19 -33.70
C ALA A 373 -6.55 12.66 -33.61
N PRO A 374 -6.71 11.93 -34.75
CA PRO A 374 -6.57 10.48 -34.76
C PRO A 374 -5.14 10.09 -34.35
N PRO A 375 -4.96 8.93 -33.70
CA PRO A 375 -3.63 8.46 -33.31
C PRO A 375 -2.75 8.23 -34.54
N SER A 376 -1.47 8.57 -34.44
CA SER A 376 -0.49 8.38 -35.51
C SER A 376 -0.12 6.90 -35.70
N ALA A 377 -0.12 6.13 -34.61
CA ALA A 377 0.20 4.72 -34.61
C ALA A 377 -0.63 3.92 -33.60
N ILE A 378 -0.90 2.66 -33.95
CA ILE A 378 -1.54 1.68 -33.07
C ILE A 378 -0.66 0.43 -33.00
N TYR A 379 -0.20 0.11 -31.80
CA TYR A 379 0.59 -1.08 -31.50
C TYR A 379 -0.32 -2.25 -31.13
N VAL A 380 -0.11 -3.40 -31.75
CA VAL A 380 -0.92 -4.62 -31.58
C VAL A 380 -0.06 -5.87 -31.45
N ASP A 381 -0.61 -6.91 -30.84
CA ASP A 381 0.09 -8.17 -30.61
C ASP A 381 0.23 -9.04 -31.87
N ARG A 382 -0.74 -8.94 -32.79
CA ARG A 382 -0.90 -9.73 -34.02
C ARG A 382 -1.49 -8.87 -35.13
N ASP A 383 -1.48 -9.40 -36.36
CA ASP A 383 -2.14 -8.80 -37.53
C ASP A 383 -1.62 -7.41 -37.95
N CYS A 384 -0.42 -7.04 -37.51
CA CYS A 384 0.29 -5.82 -37.94
C CYS A 384 1.02 -5.95 -39.28
N CYS A 385 1.14 -7.17 -39.83
CA CYS A 385 1.96 -7.48 -41.01
C CYS A 385 1.19 -8.21 -42.12
N CYS A 386 -0.15 -8.24 -42.11
CA CYS A 386 -0.88 -8.98 -43.14
C CYS A 386 -0.85 -8.23 -44.47
N LEU A 387 -0.50 -8.94 -45.55
CA LEU A 387 -0.61 -8.45 -46.92
C LEU A 387 -2.10 -8.33 -47.30
N ALA A 388 -2.41 -7.38 -48.17
CA ALA A 388 -3.72 -6.74 -48.37
C ALA A 388 -4.89 -7.62 -48.89
N GLU A 389 -4.78 -8.94 -48.87
CA GLU A 389 -5.75 -9.87 -49.46
C GLU A 389 -6.85 -10.35 -48.48
N ASP A 390 -6.60 -10.37 -47.16
CA ASP A 390 -7.59 -10.75 -46.13
C ASP A 390 -8.16 -9.53 -45.37
N ARG A 391 -8.94 -8.70 -46.07
CA ARG A 391 -9.33 -7.36 -45.59
C ARG A 391 -10.37 -7.31 -44.46
N GLN A 392 -10.98 -8.43 -44.06
CA GLN A 392 -12.14 -8.40 -43.16
C GLN A 392 -11.77 -8.45 -41.66
N LEU A 393 -10.52 -8.77 -41.32
CA LEU A 393 -10.03 -8.91 -39.93
C LEU A 393 -8.83 -8.01 -39.58
N LEU A 394 -8.42 -7.13 -40.50
CA LEU A 394 -7.32 -6.21 -40.25
C LEU A 394 -7.68 -5.17 -39.19
N ILE A 395 -6.77 -4.95 -38.24
CA ILE A 395 -6.92 -3.92 -37.20
C ILE A 395 -7.18 -2.54 -37.81
N SER A 396 -6.58 -2.24 -38.96
CA SER A 396 -6.84 -1.00 -39.70
C SER A 396 -8.32 -0.84 -40.11
N ALA A 397 -9.00 -1.93 -40.49
CA ALA A 397 -10.40 -1.91 -40.90
C ALA A 397 -11.35 -1.62 -39.72
N ILE A 398 -11.04 -2.13 -38.52
CA ILE A 398 -11.90 -1.91 -37.35
C ILE A 398 -11.77 -0.49 -36.78
N PHE A 399 -10.65 0.20 -37.02
CA PHE A 399 -10.39 1.59 -36.62
C PHE A 399 -10.67 2.62 -37.73
N ALA A 400 -11.21 2.20 -38.89
CA ALA A 400 -11.62 3.14 -39.93
C ALA A 400 -12.55 4.24 -39.38
N PRO A 401 -12.38 5.52 -39.78
CA PRO A 401 -11.57 6.01 -40.90
C PRO A 401 -10.14 6.44 -40.51
N TRP A 402 -9.63 6.07 -39.34
CA TRP A 402 -8.27 6.44 -38.97
C TRP A 402 -7.25 5.86 -39.94
N GLN A 403 -6.28 6.69 -40.35
CA GLN A 403 -5.15 6.31 -41.21
C GLN A 403 -3.89 5.98 -40.38
N SER A 404 -4.08 5.52 -39.15
CA SER A 404 -3.00 5.22 -38.21
C SER A 404 -2.09 4.11 -38.73
N THR A 405 -0.79 4.25 -38.49
CA THR A 405 0.17 3.18 -38.80
C THR A 405 0.00 2.03 -37.80
N ILE A 406 -0.33 0.83 -38.28
CA ILE A 406 -0.40 -0.35 -37.42
C ILE A 406 1.00 -0.95 -37.26
N ARG A 407 1.45 -1.18 -36.02
CA ARG A 407 2.79 -1.72 -35.70
C ARG A 407 2.71 -2.89 -34.73
N LEU A 408 3.72 -3.75 -34.75
CA LEU A 408 3.86 -4.83 -33.77
C LEU A 408 4.25 -4.27 -32.40
N ASP A 409 3.59 -4.71 -31.35
CA ASP A 409 3.97 -4.39 -29.98
C ASP A 409 5.41 -4.79 -29.66
N ILE A 410 6.15 -3.93 -28.95
CA ILE A 410 7.57 -4.13 -28.66
C ILE A 410 7.86 -5.40 -27.86
N TRP A 411 6.97 -5.80 -26.95
CA TRP A 411 7.16 -7.03 -26.19
C TRP A 411 7.05 -8.25 -27.09
N HIS A 412 6.08 -8.24 -28.01
CA HIS A 412 5.93 -9.27 -29.03
C HIS A 412 7.08 -9.27 -30.04
N PHE A 413 7.58 -8.09 -30.42
CA PHE A 413 8.77 -7.95 -31.27
C PHE A 413 10.00 -8.59 -30.60
N ILE A 414 10.34 -8.19 -29.37
CA ILE A 414 11.49 -8.73 -28.63
C ILE A 414 11.34 -10.24 -28.45
N ARG A 415 10.13 -10.73 -28.13
CA ARG A 415 9.89 -12.16 -27.97
C ARG A 415 10.11 -12.94 -29.26
N ARG A 416 9.61 -12.45 -30.40
CA ARG A 416 9.81 -13.08 -31.71
C ARG A 416 11.27 -13.00 -32.15
N PHE A 417 11.90 -11.85 -31.94
CA PHE A 417 13.33 -11.62 -32.22
C PHE A 417 14.20 -12.61 -31.43
N SER A 418 13.99 -12.74 -30.12
CA SER A 418 14.71 -13.68 -29.27
C SER A 418 14.56 -15.13 -29.73
N VAL A 419 13.36 -15.53 -30.19
CA VAL A 419 13.15 -16.88 -30.75
C VAL A 419 13.99 -17.07 -32.01
N GLY A 420 13.97 -16.10 -32.94
CA GLY A 420 14.77 -16.14 -34.17
C GLY A 420 16.29 -16.14 -33.93
N CYS A 421 16.76 -15.52 -32.85
CA CYS A 421 18.17 -15.56 -32.44
C CYS A 421 18.58 -16.88 -31.76
N SER A 422 17.63 -17.71 -31.33
CA SER A 422 17.89 -18.96 -30.58
C SER A 422 17.77 -20.23 -31.41
N THR A 423 17.45 -20.11 -32.70
CA THR A 423 17.43 -21.25 -33.64
C THR A 423 18.74 -21.30 -34.41
N ASP A 424 19.45 -22.44 -34.33
CA ASP A 424 20.78 -22.71 -34.94
C ASP A 424 20.86 -22.57 -36.48
N SER A 425 19.78 -22.15 -37.14
CA SER A 425 19.61 -22.26 -38.59
C SER A 425 19.68 -20.94 -39.36
N HIS A 426 20.00 -19.78 -38.77
CA HIS A 426 19.89 -18.49 -39.49
C HIS A 426 21.13 -17.60 -39.45
N ALA A 427 21.48 -17.06 -40.62
CA ALA A 427 22.53 -16.07 -40.90
C ALA A 427 22.35 -14.70 -40.22
N LEU A 428 21.36 -14.56 -39.33
CA LEU A 428 21.02 -13.32 -38.62
C LEU A 428 21.85 -13.09 -37.36
N ILE A 429 22.70 -14.02 -36.93
CA ILE A 429 23.67 -13.82 -35.82
C ILE A 429 24.54 -12.56 -36.07
N LEU A 430 24.90 -12.30 -37.33
CA LEU A 430 25.71 -11.12 -37.70
C LEU A 430 24.93 -9.80 -37.66
N VAL A 431 23.62 -9.81 -37.96
CA VAL A 431 22.77 -8.60 -37.89
C VAL A 431 22.34 -8.30 -36.44
N SER A 432 22.28 -9.32 -35.58
CA SER A 432 21.86 -9.16 -34.17
C SER A 432 22.84 -8.35 -33.33
N CYS A 433 24.15 -8.40 -33.63
CA CYS A 433 25.16 -7.57 -32.97
C CYS A 433 25.07 -6.07 -33.34
N VAL A 434 24.47 -5.73 -34.48
CA VAL A 434 24.39 -4.33 -34.95
C VAL A 434 23.18 -3.62 -34.36
N ILE A 435 22.03 -4.28 -34.25
CA ILE A 435 20.80 -3.66 -33.72
C ILE A 435 20.86 -3.47 -32.20
N LEU A 436 21.53 -4.36 -31.46
CA LEU A 436 21.72 -4.22 -30.02
C LEU A 436 22.74 -3.14 -29.61
N ASN A 437 23.52 -2.61 -30.54
CA ASN A 437 24.45 -1.49 -30.30
C ASN A 437 23.82 -0.10 -30.60
N VAL A 438 22.57 -0.04 -31.07
CA VAL A 438 21.90 1.20 -31.50
C VAL A 438 20.63 1.50 -30.68
N LEU A 439 20.27 0.63 -29.73
CA LEU A 439 19.32 0.93 -28.64
C LEU A 439 20.10 1.24 -27.36
#